data_AF-A0A2W2EE22-F1
#
_entry.id   AF-A0A2W2EE22-F1
#
_cell.length_a   1.000
_cell.length_b   1.000
_cell.length_c   1.000
_cell.angle_alpha   90.00
_cell.angle_beta   90.00
_cell.angle_gamma   90.00
#
_symmetry.space_group_name_H-M   'P 1'
#
loop_
_entity.id
_entity.type
_entity.pdbx_description
1 polymer ?
#
loop_
_entity_poly.entity_id
_entity_poly.type
_entity_poly.pdbx_seq_one_letter_code
_entity_poly.pdbx_strand_id
1 'polypeptide(L)'
;MAQDIHVTSKTIADIQRNLREYVIPGLERLKTSVDSTAVPFPGFGTLGVVLIGKYDGIRDDVRAHATEAIDTIEKWIDALETIKKNWRAAEDASTVVYQ
;
A
#
# COMPACT_ATOMS: atom_id res chain seq x y z
N MET A 1 -9.86 -2.34 37.16
CA MET A 1 -9.73 -1.26 36.16
C MET A 1 -9.60 -1.95 34.81
N ALA A 2 -10.57 -1.78 33.91
CA ALA A 2 -10.47 -2.34 32.56
C ALA A 2 -9.37 -1.57 31.82
N GLN A 3 -8.38 -2.28 31.30
CA GLN A 3 -7.29 -1.69 30.52
C GLN A 3 -7.88 -1.20 29.19
N ASP A 4 -7.68 0.06 28.84
CA ASP A 4 -8.15 0.59 27.55
C ASP A 4 -7.35 -0.08 26.41
N ILE A 5 -7.96 -1.06 25.75
CA ILE A 5 -7.38 -1.75 24.60
C ILE A 5 -7.59 -0.86 23.37
N HIS A 6 -6.59 -0.04 23.04
CA HIS A 6 -6.64 0.81 21.84
C HIS A 6 -6.36 0.05 20.53
N VAL A 7 -5.80 -1.16 20.61
CA VAL A 7 -5.51 -2.03 19.46
C VAL A 7 -6.24 -3.35 19.65
N THR A 8 -7.31 -3.55 18.87
CA THR A 8 -8.09 -4.79 18.88
C THR A 8 -7.86 -5.58 17.59
N SER A 9 -8.22 -6.86 17.58
CA SER A 9 -8.24 -7.66 16.34
C SER A 9 -9.11 -7.03 15.25
N LYS A 10 -10.19 -6.33 15.65
CA LYS A 10 -11.06 -5.54 14.77
C LYS A 10 -10.33 -4.33 14.18
N THR A 11 -9.64 -3.54 15.01
CA THR A 11 -8.86 -2.37 14.54
C THR A 11 -7.82 -2.79 13.51
N ILE A 12 -7.12 -3.91 13.75
CA ILE A 12 -6.14 -4.45 12.81
C ILE A 12 -6.82 -4.83 11.48
N ALA A 13 -7.98 -5.49 11.53
CA ALA A 13 -8.73 -5.83 10.33
C ALA A 13 -9.17 -4.60 9.53
N ASP A 14 -9.60 -3.53 10.20
CA ASP A 14 -9.97 -2.26 9.55
C ASP A 14 -8.76 -1.60 8.87
N ILE A 15 -7.57 -1.65 9.50
CA ILE A 15 -6.33 -1.17 8.88
C ILE A 15 -5.99 -2.00 7.63
N GLN A 16 -6.01 -3.33 7.73
CA GLN A 16 -5.78 -4.22 6.58
C GLN A 16 -6.75 -3.91 5.44
N ARG A 17 -8.03 -3.68 5.74
CA ARG A 17 -9.05 -3.30 4.76
C ARG A 17 -8.71 -1.97 4.09
N ASN A 18 -8.39 -0.93 4.86
CA ASN A 18 -8.06 0.38 4.30
C ASN A 18 -6.83 0.34 3.40
N LEU A 19 -5.81 -0.45 3.75
CA LEU A 19 -4.62 -0.66 2.92
C LEU A 19 -5.01 -1.31 1.57
N ARG A 20 -5.88 -2.32 1.58
CA ARG A 20 -6.35 -3.03 0.37
C ARG A 20 -7.32 -2.21 -0.48
N GLU A 21 -8.23 -1.46 0.13
CA GLU A 21 -9.32 -0.79 -0.59
C GLU A 21 -8.94 0.60 -1.10
N TYR A 22 -8.00 1.29 -0.41
CA TYR A 22 -7.67 2.67 -0.74
C TYR A 22 -6.22 2.87 -1.14
N VAL A 23 -5.27 2.31 -0.37
CA VAL A 23 -3.85 2.63 -0.58
C VAL A 23 -3.29 1.90 -1.79
N ILE A 24 -3.44 0.57 -1.86
CA ILE A 24 -2.99 -0.22 -3.03
C ILE A 24 -3.65 0.30 -4.32
N PRO A 25 -4.99 0.47 -4.40
CA PRO A 25 -5.63 1.01 -5.60
C PRO A 25 -5.24 2.46 -5.92
N GLY A 26 -4.85 3.24 -4.92
CA GLY A 26 -4.28 4.58 -5.12
C GLY A 26 -2.94 4.53 -5.84
N LEU A 27 -2.05 3.62 -5.43
CA LEU A 27 -0.74 3.40 -6.04
C LEU A 27 -0.85 2.78 -7.44
N GLU A 28 -1.80 1.86 -7.65
CA GLU A 28 -2.11 1.33 -8.98
C GLU A 28 -2.59 2.43 -9.95
N ARG A 29 -3.47 3.32 -9.47
CA ARG A 29 -3.90 4.49 -10.26
C ARG A 29 -2.75 5.44 -10.57
N LEU A 30 -1.82 5.64 -9.63
CA LEU A 30 -0.61 6.43 -9.88
C LEU A 30 0.22 5.84 -11.02
N LYS A 31 0.44 4.52 -11.03
CA LYS A 31 1.16 3.83 -12.12
C LYS A 31 0.48 4.07 -13.47
N THR A 32 -0.82 3.84 -13.55
CA THR A 32 -1.62 4.10 -14.77
C THR A 32 -1.57 5.57 -15.19
N SER A 33 -1.57 6.50 -14.25
CA SER A 33 -1.47 7.93 -14.53
C SER A 33 -0.11 8.35 -15.06
N VAL A 34 0.97 7.65 -14.70
CA VAL A 34 2.32 7.91 -15.24
C VAL A 34 2.47 7.28 -16.63
N ASP A 35 1.80 6.17 -16.88
CA ASP A 35 1.76 5.54 -18.20
C ASP A 35 1.03 6.43 -19.21
N SER A 36 -0.06 7.09 -18.79
CA SER A 36 -0.83 7.99 -19.65
C SER A 36 -0.12 9.29 -20.02
N THR A 37 0.98 9.64 -19.33
CA THR A 37 1.79 10.81 -19.67
C THR A 37 2.86 10.50 -20.70
N ALA A 38 2.83 9.34 -21.38
CA ALA A 38 3.81 9.01 -22.41
C ALA A 38 3.90 10.09 -23.50
N VAL A 39 5.12 10.55 -23.78
CA VAL A 39 5.39 11.52 -24.86
C VAL A 39 6.23 10.80 -25.93
N PRO A 40 5.62 10.31 -27.03
CA PRO A 40 6.34 9.64 -28.09
C PRO A 40 7.14 10.63 -28.95
N PHE A 41 8.21 10.16 -29.59
CA PHE A 41 8.99 10.97 -30.54
C PHE A 41 8.10 11.48 -31.72
N PRO A 42 8.24 12.74 -32.17
CA PRO A 42 9.25 13.72 -31.77
C PRO A 42 8.92 14.51 -30.50
N GLY A 43 7.78 14.31 -29.83
CA GLY A 43 7.50 14.67 -28.43
C GLY A 43 7.92 16.07 -27.95
N PHE A 44 9.21 16.23 -27.67
CA PHE A 44 9.88 17.45 -27.24
C PHE A 44 10.65 18.19 -28.37
N GLY A 45 10.33 17.89 -29.64
CA GLY A 45 11.07 18.31 -30.82
C GLY A 45 12.31 17.45 -31.09
N THR A 46 12.88 17.57 -32.30
CA THR A 46 14.06 16.80 -32.75
C THR A 46 15.33 17.12 -31.96
N LEU A 47 15.40 18.29 -31.31
CA LEU A 47 16.50 18.70 -30.42
C LEU A 47 16.32 18.23 -28.97
N GLY A 48 15.14 17.69 -28.62
CA GLY A 48 14.74 17.35 -27.25
C GLY A 48 15.14 15.96 -26.78
N VAL A 49 16.10 15.29 -27.42
CA VAL A 49 16.45 13.88 -27.15
C VAL A 49 16.84 13.64 -25.68
N VAL A 50 17.59 14.56 -25.08
CA VAL A 50 17.97 14.49 -23.66
C VAL A 50 16.75 14.66 -22.74
N LEU A 51 15.79 15.49 -23.15
CA LEU A 51 14.55 15.70 -22.39
C LEU A 51 13.66 14.46 -22.42
N ILE A 52 13.54 13.80 -23.58
CA ILE A 52 12.82 12.52 -23.71
C ILE A 52 13.43 11.47 -22.78
N GLY A 53 14.75 11.27 -22.83
CA GLY A 53 15.40 10.26 -22.00
C GLY A 53 15.25 10.51 -20.50
N LYS A 54 15.39 11.77 -20.05
CA LYS A 54 15.20 12.13 -18.64
C LYS A 54 13.74 12.03 -18.21
N TYR A 55 12.82 12.39 -19.10
CA TYR A 55 11.39 12.30 -18.86
C TYR A 55 10.94 10.85 -18.67
N ASP A 56 11.35 9.96 -19.58
CA ASP A 56 11.04 8.53 -19.49
C ASP A 56 11.69 7.89 -18.27
N GLY A 57 12.93 8.26 -17.94
CA GLY A 57 13.59 7.79 -16.71
C GLY A 57 12.81 8.15 -15.44
N ILE A 58 12.32 9.39 -15.32
CA ILE A 58 11.49 9.80 -14.17
C ILE A 58 10.18 9.00 -14.13
N ARG A 59 9.56 8.73 -15.28
CA ARG A 59 8.33 7.92 -15.34
C ARG A 59 8.58 6.49 -14.87
N ASP A 60 9.69 5.89 -15.31
CA ASP A 60 10.08 4.55 -14.89
C ASP A 60 10.39 4.48 -13.39
N ASP A 61 11.07 5.49 -12.83
CA ASP A 61 11.35 5.59 -11.39
C ASP A 61 10.06 5.65 -10.56
N VAL A 62 9.09 6.49 -10.97
CA VAL A 62 7.80 6.57 -10.27
C VAL A 62 7.05 5.24 -10.35
N ARG A 63 7.09 4.56 -11.50
CA ARG A 63 6.46 3.23 -11.66
C ARG A 63 7.11 2.19 -10.76
N ALA A 64 8.45 2.20 -10.66
CA ALA A 64 9.21 1.31 -9.81
C ALA A 64 8.87 1.53 -8.33
N HIS A 65 8.97 2.76 -7.84
CA HIS A 65 8.67 3.08 -6.44
C HIS A 65 7.21 2.80 -6.05
N ALA A 66 6.25 3.07 -6.94
CA ALA A 66 4.86 2.71 -6.67
C ALA A 66 4.68 1.18 -6.55
N THR A 67 5.44 0.40 -7.31
CA THR A 67 5.40 -1.07 -7.23
C THR A 67 6.05 -1.57 -5.95
N GLU A 68 7.23 -1.06 -5.59
CA GLU A 68 7.90 -1.39 -4.31
C GLU A 68 7.04 -1.03 -3.09
N ALA A 69 6.29 0.07 -3.17
CA ALA A 69 5.36 0.48 -2.13
C ALA A 69 4.19 -0.51 -2.00
N ILE A 70 3.59 -0.96 -3.11
CA ILE A 70 2.53 -1.98 -3.10
C ILE A 70 3.07 -3.27 -2.46
N ASP A 71 4.21 -3.78 -2.91
CA ASP A 71 4.81 -5.01 -2.37
C ASP A 71 5.09 -4.92 -0.86
N THR A 72 5.51 -3.74 -0.40
CA THR A 72 5.75 -3.49 1.03
C THR A 72 4.44 -3.50 1.81
N ILE A 73 3.39 -2.87 1.30
CA ILE A 73 2.06 -2.84 1.93
C ILE A 73 1.47 -4.25 1.99
N GLU A 74 1.62 -5.06 0.95
CA GLU A 74 1.17 -6.45 0.96
C GLU A 74 1.83 -7.26 2.09
N LYS A 75 3.15 -7.15 2.23
CA LYS A 75 3.89 -7.77 3.34
C LYS A 75 3.40 -7.29 4.71
N TRP A 76 3.07 -6.01 4.84
CA TRP A 76 2.49 -5.48 6.07
C TRP A 76 1.12 -6.08 6.35
N ILE A 77 0.26 -6.23 5.34
CA ILE A 77 -1.05 -6.84 5.52
C ILE A 77 -0.91 -8.29 6.01
N ASP A 78 0.04 -9.05 5.49
CA ASP A 78 0.29 -10.44 5.91
C ASP A 78 0.84 -10.51 7.35
N ALA A 79 1.74 -9.60 7.71
CA ALA A 79 2.21 -9.48 9.09
C ALA A 79 1.07 -9.12 10.05
N LEU A 80 0.22 -8.18 9.67
CA LEU A 80 -0.97 -7.78 10.43
C LEU A 80 -1.97 -8.94 10.57
N GLU A 81 -2.06 -9.85 9.60
CA GLU A 81 -2.92 -11.03 9.70
C GLU A 81 -2.47 -11.95 10.83
N THR A 82 -1.16 -12.18 10.93
CA THR A 82 -0.57 -12.96 12.03
C THR A 82 -0.83 -12.28 13.38
N ILE A 83 -0.59 -10.98 13.46
CA ILE A 83 -0.80 -10.20 14.68
C ILE A 83 -2.27 -10.21 15.11
N LYS A 84 -3.19 -10.05 14.16
CA LYS A 84 -4.65 -10.09 14.40
C LYS A 84 -5.08 -11.43 15.01
N LYS A 85 -4.59 -12.55 14.49
CA LYS A 85 -4.91 -13.90 15.01
C LYS A 85 -4.45 -14.05 16.46
N ASN A 86 -3.25 -13.59 16.78
CA ASN A 86 -2.72 -13.63 18.14
C ASN A 86 -3.55 -12.75 19.10
N TRP A 87 -3.92 -11.55 18.66
CA TRP A 87 -4.79 -10.67 19.44
C TRP A 87 -6.17 -11.27 19.67
N ARG A 88 -6.77 -11.87 18.65
CA ARG A 88 -8.07 -12.53 18.79
C ARG A 88 -8.02 -13.69 19.79
N ALA A 89 -6.97 -14.51 19.74
CA ALA A 89 -6.78 -15.58 20.72
C ALA A 89 -6.63 -15.05 22.15
N ALA A 90 -5.93 -13.92 22.33
CA ALA A 90 -5.81 -13.25 23.62
C ALA A 90 -7.16 -12.64 24.10
N GLU A 91 -7.91 -12.01 23.19
CA GLU A 91 -9.25 -11.48 23.46
C GLU A 91 -10.19 -12.61 23.91
N ASP A 92 -10.25 -13.72 23.16
CA ASP A 92 -11.07 -14.90 23.48
C ASP A 92 -10.68 -15.51 24.84
N ALA A 93 -9.37 -15.65 25.11
CA ALA A 93 -8.86 -16.19 26.38
C ALA A 93 -9.08 -15.24 27.57
N SER A 94 -9.16 -13.93 27.35
CA SER A 94 -9.48 -12.95 28.40
C SER A 94 -10.98 -12.88 28.73
N THR A 95 -11.83 -13.42 27.85
CA THR A 95 -13.29 -13.44 28.00
C THR A 95 -13.78 -14.68 28.78
N VAL A 96 -13.03 -15.11 29.81
CA VAL A 96 -13.47 -16.21 30.68
C VAL A 96 -14.73 -15.77 31.43
N VAL A 97 -15.86 -16.34 31.03
CA VAL A 97 -17.14 -16.27 31.75
C VAL A 97 -16.97 -17.05 33.05
N TYR A 98 -16.97 -16.36 34.19
CA TYR A 98 -17.19 -17.02 35.48
C TYR A 98 -18.60 -17.63 35.45
N GLN A 99 -18.67 -18.97 35.43
CA GLN A 99 -19.86 -19.72 35.83
C GLN A 99 -19.83 -19.97 37.33
#